data_AF-D1QSR7-F1
#
_entry.id   AF-D1QSR7-F1
#
_cell.length_a   1.000
_cell.length_b   1.000
_cell.length_c   1.000
_cell.angle_alpha   90.00
_cell.angle_beta   90.00
_cell.angle_gamma   90.00
#
_symmetry.space_group_name_H-M   'P 1'
#
loop_
_entity.id
_entity.type
_entity.pdbx_description
1 polymer ?
#
loop_
_entity_poly.entity_id
_entity_poly.type
_entity_poly.pdbx_seq_one_letter_code
_entity_poly.pdbx_strand_id
1 'polypeptide(L)'
;MHKEKRALKKIATIRIEPYLAEYVIGKYGIEQKNGAVNIPYNTDLYHCIWENMSRQRVNQTTPEDGNIHIQLPCRRAGEGAPWKDPAYYNYLSATAAKEIEGQIRRMFNFELHRVLLENEEFGRQRRNLDVIYDFIHTYKLKSISSDALLKNYYRFRNRLRPKKIRQYNKSSQK
;
A
#
# COMPACT_ATOMS: atom_id res chain seq x y z
N MET A 1 31.23 -2.77 -12.15
CA MET A 1 30.88 -4.20 -12.32
C MET A 1 30.41 -4.91 -11.03
N HIS A 2 31.24 -5.24 -10.03
CA HIS A 2 30.75 -6.01 -8.85
C HIS A 2 29.80 -5.25 -7.92
N LYS A 3 30.03 -3.93 -7.71
CA LYS A 3 29.17 -3.09 -6.85
C LYS A 3 27.78 -2.87 -7.46
N GLU A 4 27.68 -2.68 -8.77
CA GLU A 4 26.41 -2.51 -9.50
C GLU A 4 25.59 -3.80 -9.50
N LYS A 5 26.22 -4.96 -9.76
CA LYS A 5 25.55 -6.26 -9.63
C LYS A 5 25.03 -6.50 -8.21
N ARG A 6 25.73 -6.01 -7.17
CA ARG A 6 25.27 -6.10 -5.78
C ARG A 6 24.15 -5.10 -5.47
N ALA A 7 24.13 -3.93 -6.10
CA ALA A 7 23.07 -2.93 -5.94
C ALA A 7 21.75 -3.42 -6.57
N LEU A 8 21.80 -4.01 -7.77
CA LEU A 8 20.64 -4.61 -8.44
C LEU A 8 20.01 -5.74 -7.61
N LYS A 9 20.83 -6.53 -6.90
CA LYS A 9 20.33 -7.57 -5.99
C LYS A 9 19.53 -7.04 -4.80
N LYS A 10 19.58 -5.73 -4.52
CA LYS A 10 18.79 -5.10 -3.44
C LYS A 10 17.42 -4.64 -3.90
N ILE A 11 17.04 -4.91 -5.15
CA ILE A 11 15.76 -4.48 -5.69
C ILE A 11 14.92 -5.73 -5.93
N ALA A 12 13.71 -5.74 -5.41
CA ALA A 12 12.73 -6.77 -5.68
C ALA A 12 11.55 -6.20 -6.46
N THR A 13 11.09 -6.96 -7.45
CA THR A 13 9.96 -6.62 -8.29
C THR A 13 8.75 -7.41 -7.82
N ILE A 14 7.64 -6.72 -7.55
CA ILE A 14 6.37 -7.36 -7.21
C ILE A 14 5.24 -6.80 -8.08
N ARG A 15 4.15 -7.56 -8.17
CA ARG A 15 2.92 -7.14 -8.83
C ARG A 15 1.83 -6.97 -7.78
N ILE A 16 1.22 -5.80 -7.75
CA ILE A 16 0.11 -5.43 -6.85
C ILE A 16 -0.97 -4.68 -7.64
N GLU A 17 -2.07 -4.31 -7.00
CA GLU A 17 -3.07 -3.44 -7.63
C GLU A 17 -2.45 -2.11 -8.11
N PRO A 18 -2.74 -1.66 -9.35
CA PRO A 18 -2.07 -0.50 -9.94
C PRO A 18 -2.15 0.80 -9.12
N TYR A 19 -3.32 1.13 -8.55
CA TYR A 19 -3.45 2.35 -7.74
C TYR A 19 -2.71 2.27 -6.40
N LEU A 20 -2.43 1.07 -5.88
CA LEU A 20 -1.60 0.89 -4.70
C LEU A 20 -0.11 1.08 -5.04
N ALA A 21 0.31 0.64 -6.23
CA ALA A 21 1.65 0.94 -6.73
C ALA A 21 1.83 2.45 -6.94
N GLU A 22 0.87 3.11 -7.59
CA GLU A 22 0.84 4.57 -7.76
C GLU A 22 0.90 5.30 -6.42
N TYR A 23 0.11 4.86 -5.43
CA TYR A 23 0.12 5.43 -4.07
C TYR A 23 1.50 5.34 -3.41
N VAL A 24 2.13 4.17 -3.42
CA VAL A 24 3.45 3.95 -2.79
C VAL A 24 4.52 4.80 -3.48
N ILE A 25 4.48 4.87 -4.82
CA ILE A 25 5.35 5.73 -5.63
C ILE A 25 5.12 7.21 -5.30
N GLY A 26 3.86 7.65 -5.21
CA GLY A 26 3.52 9.03 -4.88
C GLY A 26 3.93 9.42 -3.46
N LYS A 27 3.86 8.47 -2.52
CA LYS A 27 4.15 8.70 -1.10
C LYS A 27 5.64 8.75 -0.77
N TYR A 28 6.43 7.83 -1.31
CA TYR A 28 7.87 7.71 -0.97
C TYR A 28 8.79 8.21 -2.09
N GLY A 29 8.26 8.43 -3.30
CA GLY A 29 9.05 8.76 -4.47
C GLY A 29 9.82 7.56 -5.02
N ILE A 30 10.48 7.79 -6.16
CA ILE A 30 11.35 6.82 -6.82
C ILE A 30 12.78 7.35 -6.79
N GLU A 31 13.74 6.50 -6.43
CA GLU A 31 15.15 6.85 -6.55
C GLU A 31 15.56 6.87 -8.02
N GLN A 32 16.01 8.04 -8.52
CA GLN A 32 16.36 8.27 -9.93
C GLN A 32 17.41 7.30 -10.48
N LYS A 33 18.29 6.75 -9.63
CA LYS A 33 19.37 5.85 -10.04
C LYS A 33 18.90 4.44 -10.35
N ASN A 34 17.88 3.98 -9.63
CA ASN A 34 17.51 2.56 -9.57
C ASN A 34 16.06 2.29 -9.98
N GLY A 35 15.23 3.33 -10.11
CA GLY A 35 13.81 3.16 -10.41
C GLY A 35 13.00 2.49 -9.29
N ALA A 36 13.60 2.36 -8.10
CA ALA A 36 13.00 1.66 -6.97
C ALA A 36 12.48 2.63 -5.91
N VAL A 37 11.43 2.21 -5.22
CA VAL A 37 10.87 2.92 -4.06
C VAL A 37 11.71 2.59 -2.83
N ASN A 38 12.20 3.63 -2.16
CA ASN A 38 12.93 3.49 -0.90
C ASN A 38 11.98 3.74 0.27
N ILE A 39 11.66 2.68 1.00
CA ILE A 39 10.70 2.74 2.10
C ILE A 39 11.45 3.05 3.39
N PRO A 40 11.04 4.06 4.17
CA PRO A 40 11.71 4.43 5.41
C PRO A 40 11.63 3.33 6.49
N TYR A 41 12.70 3.19 7.27
CA TYR A 41 12.85 2.13 8.29
C TYR A 41 11.85 2.21 9.44
N ASN A 42 11.23 3.38 9.65
CA ASN A 42 10.26 3.64 10.70
C ASN A 42 8.80 3.31 10.30
N THR A 43 8.60 2.70 9.13
CA THR A 43 7.27 2.36 8.64
C THR A 43 6.99 0.86 8.79
N ASP A 44 5.77 0.49 9.16
CA ASP A 44 5.36 -0.92 9.24
C ASP A 44 5.56 -1.67 7.91
N LEU A 45 5.42 -0.97 6.78
CA LEU A 45 5.66 -1.54 5.45
C LEU A 45 7.11 -2.04 5.30
N TYR A 46 8.09 -1.28 5.81
CA TYR A 46 9.50 -1.70 5.81
C TYR A 46 9.70 -3.01 6.58
N HIS A 47 9.03 -3.14 7.74
CA HIS A 47 9.09 -4.34 8.57
C HIS A 47 8.43 -5.53 7.87
N CYS A 48 7.23 -5.32 7.31
CA CYS A 48 6.49 -6.32 6.55
C CYS A 48 7.31 -6.87 5.38
N ILE A 49 7.98 -6.01 4.60
CA ILE A 49 8.85 -6.45 3.51
C ILE A 49 10.02 -7.27 4.05
N TRP A 50 10.68 -6.78 5.11
CA TRP A 50 11.84 -7.46 5.70
C TRP A 50 11.50 -8.86 6.21
N GLU A 51 10.34 -9.03 6.85
CA GLU A 51 9.85 -10.33 7.33
C GLU A 51 9.60 -11.30 6.18
N ASN A 52 9.08 -10.79 5.06
CA ASN A 52 8.75 -11.57 3.87
C ASN A 52 9.94 -11.83 2.91
N MET A 53 11.10 -11.18 3.13
CA MET A 53 12.31 -11.45 2.36
C MET A 53 12.77 -12.90 2.53
N SER A 54 13.03 -13.56 1.40
CA SER A 54 13.47 -14.96 1.32
C SER A 54 14.59 -15.14 0.31
N ARG A 55 15.30 -16.28 0.37
CA ARG A 55 16.33 -16.62 -0.60
C ARG A 55 15.69 -17.14 -1.89
N GLN A 56 16.14 -16.62 -3.03
CA GLN A 56 15.69 -17.12 -4.34
C GLN A 56 16.18 -18.56 -4.54
N ARG A 57 15.27 -19.48 -4.84
CA ARG A 57 15.63 -20.84 -5.29
C ARG A 57 15.84 -20.86 -6.80
N VAL A 58 16.60 -21.83 -7.30
CA VAL A 58 16.94 -21.97 -8.73
C VAL A 58 15.71 -22.02 -9.65
N ASN A 59 14.61 -22.60 -9.15
CA ASN A 59 13.37 -22.79 -9.92
C ASN A 59 12.39 -21.61 -9.79
N GLN A 60 12.78 -20.51 -9.15
CA GLN A 60 11.92 -19.36 -8.89
C GLN A 60 12.29 -18.19 -9.78
N THR A 61 11.37 -17.82 -10.66
CA THR A 61 11.52 -16.67 -11.56
C THR A 61 10.96 -15.41 -10.91
N THR A 62 11.62 -14.28 -11.17
CA THR A 62 11.09 -12.96 -10.81
C THR A 62 9.88 -12.66 -11.70
N PRO A 63 8.82 -11.99 -11.19
CA PRO A 63 7.71 -11.59 -12.04
C PRO A 63 8.19 -10.63 -13.14
N GLU A 64 7.97 -11.00 -14.40
CA GLU A 64 8.30 -10.14 -15.55
C GLU A 64 7.34 -8.94 -15.65
N ASP A 65 6.10 -9.10 -15.16
CA ASP A 65 5.02 -8.10 -15.19
C ASP A 65 4.79 -7.44 -13.81
N GLY A 66 5.88 -7.08 -13.12
CA GLY A 66 5.79 -6.36 -11.85
C GLY A 66 5.66 -4.85 -12.06
N ASN A 67 4.68 -4.24 -11.40
CA ASN A 67 4.37 -2.81 -11.54
C ASN A 67 5.03 -1.92 -10.47
N ILE A 68 5.81 -2.51 -9.55
CA ILE A 68 6.59 -1.75 -8.57
C ILE A 68 7.93 -2.43 -8.27
N HIS A 69 8.99 -1.62 -8.22
CA HIS A 69 10.31 -2.01 -7.77
C HIS A 69 10.55 -1.48 -6.37
N ILE A 70 10.87 -2.36 -5.44
CA ILE A 70 11.06 -2.03 -4.04
C ILE A 70 12.53 -2.21 -3.68
N GLN A 71 13.12 -1.18 -3.08
CA GLN A 71 14.43 -1.31 -2.46
C GLN A 71 14.30 -2.11 -1.17
N LEU A 72 14.97 -3.25 -1.13
CA LEU A 72 14.87 -4.20 -0.04
C LEU A 72 15.48 -3.63 1.25
N PRO A 73 14.76 -3.78 2.36
CA PRO A 73 15.21 -3.31 3.67
C PRO A 73 16.47 -4.06 4.11
N CYS A 74 17.44 -3.32 4.65
CA CYS A 74 18.65 -3.89 5.24
C CYS A 74 18.74 -3.46 6.70
N ARG A 75 18.40 -4.37 7.62
CA ARG A 75 18.55 -4.14 9.05
C ARG A 75 19.88 -4.73 9.52
N ARG A 76 20.63 -3.98 10.32
CA ARG A 76 21.72 -4.57 11.10
C ARG A 76 21.08 -5.45 12.18
N ALA A 77 21.54 -6.69 12.32
CA ALA A 77 21.08 -7.53 13.42
C ALA A 77 21.50 -6.89 14.75
N GLY A 78 20.54 -6.68 15.65
CA GLY A 78 20.84 -6.59 17.07
C GLY A 78 21.16 -7.98 17.62
N GLU A 79 21.57 -8.06 18.88
CA GLU A 79 21.82 -9.34 19.55
C GLU A 79 20.59 -10.26 19.45
N GLY A 80 20.77 -11.45 18.88
CA GLY A 80 19.71 -12.47 18.74
C GLY A 80 18.75 -12.31 17.56
N ALA A 81 18.80 -11.23 16.78
CA ALA A 81 17.93 -11.08 15.61
C ALA A 81 18.56 -11.72 14.34
N PRO A 82 17.80 -12.49 13.54
CA PRO A 82 18.33 -13.07 12.31
C PRO A 82 18.68 -11.98 11.30
N TRP A 83 19.94 -11.93 10.88
CA TRP A 83 20.40 -10.99 9.85
C TRP A 83 19.95 -11.46 8.46
N LYS A 84 19.21 -10.61 7.74
CA LYS A 84 18.85 -10.84 6.33
C LYS A 84 19.58 -9.84 5.43
N ASP A 85 20.67 -10.26 4.80
CA ASP A 85 21.34 -9.45 3.78
C ASP A 85 20.53 -9.50 2.47
N PRO A 86 20.09 -8.34 1.93
CA PRO A 86 19.45 -8.27 0.63
C PRO A 86 20.26 -8.93 -0.50
N ALA A 87 21.59 -9.09 -0.39
CA ALA A 87 22.38 -9.79 -1.40
C ALA A 87 22.01 -11.27 -1.57
N TYR A 88 21.41 -11.89 -0.55
CA TYR A 88 20.99 -13.29 -0.53
C TYR A 88 19.48 -13.46 -0.33
N TYR A 89 18.84 -12.56 0.41
CA TYR A 89 17.40 -12.58 0.68
C TYR A 89 16.66 -11.60 -0.24
N ASN A 90 16.85 -11.76 -1.55
CA ASN A 90 16.37 -10.84 -2.58
C ASN A 90 15.05 -11.24 -3.25
N TYR A 91 14.37 -12.27 -2.75
CA TYR A 91 13.17 -12.80 -3.37
C TYR A 91 11.94 -12.58 -2.50
N LEU A 92 10.87 -12.08 -3.14
CA LEU A 92 9.53 -11.96 -2.60
C LEU A 92 8.62 -12.90 -3.39
N SER A 93 8.06 -13.90 -2.71
CA SER A 93 7.10 -14.83 -3.31
C SER A 93 5.78 -14.16 -3.67
N ALA A 94 4.93 -14.84 -4.44
CA ALA A 94 3.57 -14.37 -4.70
C ALA A 94 2.74 -14.19 -3.41
N THR A 95 2.98 -15.02 -2.38
CA THR A 95 2.34 -14.87 -1.07
C THR A 95 2.86 -13.62 -0.34
N ALA A 96 4.17 -13.39 -0.34
CA ALA A 96 4.78 -12.17 0.20
C ALA A 96 4.23 -10.91 -0.49
N ALA A 97 4.08 -10.94 -1.82
CA ALA A 97 3.51 -9.83 -2.58
C ALA A 97 2.07 -9.51 -2.11
N LYS A 98 1.24 -10.54 -1.85
CA LYS A 98 -0.12 -10.35 -1.32
C LYS A 98 -0.14 -9.77 0.11
N GLU A 99 0.76 -10.21 0.98
CA GLU A 99 0.89 -9.67 2.34
C GLU A 99 1.31 -8.19 2.30
N ILE A 100 2.32 -7.88 1.48
CA ILE A 100 2.79 -6.51 1.25
C ILE A 100 1.67 -5.64 0.67
N GLU A 101 0.93 -6.15 -0.32
CA GLU A 101 -0.24 -5.46 -0.88
C GLU A 101 -1.31 -5.19 0.19
N GLY A 102 -1.61 -6.16 1.05
CA GLY A 102 -2.54 -6.01 2.16
C GLY A 102 -2.12 -4.90 3.12
N GLN A 103 -0.83 -4.83 3.45
CA GLN A 103 -0.28 -3.77 4.29
C GLN A 103 -0.36 -2.39 3.61
N ILE A 104 0.00 -2.30 2.33
CA ILE A 104 -0.11 -1.05 1.55
C ILE A 104 -1.57 -0.58 1.50
N ARG A 105 -2.51 -1.50 1.26
CA ARG A 105 -3.94 -1.21 1.22
C ARG A 105 -4.47 -0.71 2.55
N ARG A 106 -3.99 -1.28 3.66
CA ARG A 106 -4.33 -0.82 5.02
C ARG A 106 -3.88 0.62 5.22
N MET A 107 -2.63 0.93 4.86
CA MET A 107 -2.07 2.28 4.95
C MET A 107 -2.84 3.28 4.08
N PHE A 108 -3.14 2.91 2.83
CA PHE A 108 -3.92 3.71 1.89
C PHE A 108 -5.30 4.05 2.45
N ASN A 109 -6.03 3.03 2.91
CA ASN A 109 -7.37 3.22 3.47
C ASN A 109 -7.32 4.09 4.73
N PHE A 110 -6.34 3.88 5.61
CA PHE A 110 -6.20 4.68 6.83
C PHE A 110 -6.05 6.18 6.52
N GLU A 111 -5.19 6.54 5.56
CA GLU A 111 -5.00 7.95 5.18
C GLU A 111 -6.23 8.54 4.50
N LEU A 112 -6.81 7.82 3.54
CA LEU A 112 -8.02 8.27 2.86
C LEU A 112 -9.16 8.52 3.86
N HIS A 113 -9.40 7.57 4.76
CA HIS A 113 -10.46 7.66 5.75
C HIS A 113 -10.19 8.76 6.75
N ARG A 114 -8.94 8.95 7.18
CA ARG A 114 -8.55 10.02 8.08
C ARG A 114 -8.90 11.39 7.50
N VAL A 115 -8.46 11.70 6.28
CA VAL A 115 -8.70 13.02 5.66
C VAL A 115 -10.20 13.28 5.47
N LEU A 116 -10.98 12.25 5.13
CA LEU A 116 -12.43 12.37 4.99
C LEU A 116 -13.16 12.52 6.34
N LEU A 117 -12.70 11.84 7.39
CA LEU A 117 -13.23 12.00 8.74
C LEU A 117 -12.92 13.38 9.31
N GLU A 118 -11.68 13.87 9.14
CA GLU A 118 -11.28 15.22 9.55
C GLU A 118 -12.20 16.27 8.89
N ASN A 119 -12.44 16.17 7.57
CA ASN A 119 -13.38 17.07 6.89
C ASN A 119 -14.80 17.04 7.50
N GLU A 120 -15.26 15.90 7.98
CA GLU A 120 -16.56 15.80 8.65
C GLU A 120 -16.58 16.40 10.05
N GLU A 121 -15.52 16.20 10.82
CA GLU A 121 -15.36 16.77 12.16
C GLU A 121 -15.33 18.30 12.11
N PHE A 122 -14.73 18.87 11.07
CA PHE A 122 -14.72 20.31 10.82
C PHE A 122 -16.01 20.85 10.17
N GLY A 123 -17.10 20.09 10.18
CA GLY A 123 -18.41 20.56 9.70
C GLY A 123 -18.63 20.45 8.19
N ARG A 124 -17.84 19.62 7.49
CA ARG A 124 -17.91 19.40 6.03
C ARG A 124 -17.68 20.68 5.23
N GLN A 125 -16.59 21.38 5.54
CA GLN A 125 -16.19 22.59 4.82
C GLN A 125 -16.03 22.35 3.31
N ARG A 126 -15.64 21.14 2.93
CA ARG A 126 -15.51 20.71 1.54
C ARG A 126 -16.41 19.52 1.25
N ARG A 127 -16.84 19.35 -0.01
CA ARG A 127 -17.55 18.14 -0.42
C ARG A 127 -16.55 16.98 -0.40
N ASN A 128 -16.99 15.80 0.03
CA ASN A 128 -16.13 14.61 0.07
C ASN A 128 -15.51 14.26 -1.30
N LEU A 129 -16.23 14.55 -2.40
CA LEU A 129 -15.68 14.41 -3.75
C LEU A 129 -14.46 15.31 -3.98
N ASP A 130 -14.51 16.57 -3.55
CA ASP A 130 -13.41 17.52 -3.72
C ASP A 130 -12.19 17.07 -2.90
N VAL A 131 -12.42 16.59 -1.67
CA VAL A 131 -11.36 16.01 -0.82
C VAL A 131 -10.72 14.78 -1.47
N ILE A 132 -11.53 13.91 -2.10
CA ILE A 132 -11.04 12.75 -2.83
C ILE A 132 -10.24 13.16 -4.07
N TYR A 133 -10.69 14.20 -4.80
CA TYR A 133 -9.92 14.71 -5.93
C TYR A 133 -8.55 15.21 -5.48
N ASP A 134 -8.47 15.98 -4.41
CA ASP A 134 -7.18 16.43 -3.86
C ASP A 134 -6.29 15.24 -3.47
N PHE A 135 -6.87 14.21 -2.85
CA PHE A 135 -6.14 12.99 -2.50
C PHE A 135 -5.59 12.27 -3.73
N ILE A 136 -6.39 12.13 -4.79
CA ILE A 136 -5.97 11.57 -6.08
C ILE A 136 -4.82 12.37 -6.68
N HIS A 137 -4.92 13.71 -6.68
CA HIS A 137 -3.87 14.58 -7.23
C HIS A 137 -2.58 14.52 -6.40
N THR A 138 -2.70 14.48 -5.08
CA THR A 138 -1.56 14.41 -4.15
C THR A 138 -0.70 13.18 -4.42
N TYR A 139 -1.33 12.01 -4.59
CA TYR A 139 -0.63 10.76 -4.86
C TYR A 139 -0.54 10.40 -6.34
N LYS A 140 -1.02 11.28 -7.24
CA LYS A 140 -1.03 11.10 -8.70
C LYS A 140 -1.66 9.78 -9.15
N LEU A 141 -2.78 9.42 -8.52
CA LEU A 141 -3.51 8.17 -8.81
C LEU A 141 -4.20 8.28 -10.18
N LYS A 142 -4.03 7.27 -11.03
CA LYS A 142 -4.62 7.19 -12.38
C LYS A 142 -5.51 5.97 -12.52
N SER A 143 -5.19 4.90 -11.78
CA SER A 143 -5.82 3.60 -11.95
C SER A 143 -7.06 3.37 -11.06
N ILE A 144 -7.53 4.40 -10.34
CA ILE A 144 -8.73 4.31 -9.49
C ILE A 144 -9.63 5.54 -9.68
N SER A 145 -10.94 5.32 -9.73
CA SER A 145 -11.92 6.40 -9.87
C SER A 145 -12.26 7.04 -8.53
N SER A 146 -12.64 8.32 -8.57
CA SER A 146 -13.13 9.05 -7.38
C SER A 146 -14.36 8.39 -6.76
N ASP A 147 -15.27 7.85 -7.59
CA ASP A 147 -16.45 7.11 -7.14
C ASP A 147 -16.08 5.81 -6.39
N ALA A 148 -15.05 5.09 -6.83
CA ALA A 148 -14.58 3.90 -6.12
C ALA A 148 -14.04 4.24 -4.71
N LEU A 149 -13.28 5.32 -4.58
CA LEU A 149 -12.79 5.82 -3.29
C LEU A 149 -13.93 6.31 -2.39
N LEU A 150 -14.92 6.99 -2.96
CA LEU A 150 -16.07 7.47 -2.22
C LEU A 150 -16.93 6.30 -1.69
N LYS A 151 -17.15 5.27 -2.52
CA LYS A 151 -17.83 4.03 -2.11
C LYS A 151 -17.04 3.28 -1.03
N ASN A 152 -15.71 3.19 -1.17
CA ASN A 152 -14.85 2.61 -0.14
C ASN A 152 -15.03 3.33 1.21
N TYR A 153 -15.01 4.66 1.20
CA TYR A 153 -15.24 5.47 2.40
C TYR A 153 -16.63 5.23 3.01
N TYR A 154 -17.70 5.22 2.22
CA TYR A 154 -19.04 4.98 2.74
C TYR A 154 -19.23 3.55 3.28
N ARG A 155 -18.57 2.55 2.69
CA ARG A 155 -18.53 1.19 3.25
C ARG A 155 -17.86 1.18 4.62
N PHE A 156 -16.73 1.87 4.77
CA PHE A 156 -16.05 2.02 6.05
C PHE A 156 -16.92 2.76 7.08
N ARG A 157 -17.52 3.90 6.69
CA ARG A 157 -18.40 4.67 7.56
C ARG A 157 -19.60 3.84 8.05
N ASN A 158 -20.23 3.07 7.17
CA ASN A 158 -21.35 2.21 7.56
C ASN A 158 -20.95 1.11 8.55
N ARG A 159 -19.69 0.65 8.55
CA ARG A 159 -19.17 -0.28 9.57
C ARG A 159 -18.98 0.38 10.92
N LEU A 160 -18.50 1.63 10.93
CA LEU A 160 -18.33 2.40 12.17
C LEU A 160 -19.66 2.84 12.79
N ARG A 161 -20.59 3.30 11.96
CA ARG A 161 -21.87 3.87 12.36
C ARG A 161 -22.97 3.31 11.46
N PRO A 162 -23.43 2.07 11.71
CA PRO A 162 -24.50 1.48 10.92
C PRO A 162 -25.77 2.33 11.02
N LYS A 163 -26.40 2.60 9.87
CA LYS A 163 -27.70 3.27 9.86
C LYS A 163 -28.74 2.35 10.51
N LYS A 164 -29.57 2.90 11.40
CA LYS A 164 -30.77 2.19 11.88
C LYS A 164 -31.65 1.88 10.67
N ILE A 165 -31.91 0.60 10.43
CA ILE A 165 -32.84 0.16 9.39
C ILE A 165 -34.22 0.69 9.78
N ARG A 166 -34.87 1.46 8.90
CA ARG A 166 -36.26 1.87 9.10
C ARG A 166 -37.12 0.60 9.09
N GLN A 167 -37.84 0.35 10.18
CA GLN A 167 -38.87 -0.69 10.20
C GLN A 167 -39.98 -0.26 9.23
N TYR A 168 -40.27 -1.12 8.26
CA TYR A 168 -41.36 -0.89 7.31
C TYR A 168 -42.67 -1.34 7.97
N ASN A 169 -43.41 -0.39 8.52
CA ASN A 169 -44.77 -0.65 8.99
C ASN A 169 -45.70 -0.62 7.78
N LYS A 170 -46.00 -1.79 7.22
CA LYS A 170 -47.06 -1.93 6.22
C LYS A 170 -48.38 -1.65 6.92
N SER A 171 -48.92 -0.45 6.78
CA SER A 171 -50.25 -0.13 7.26
C SER A 171 -51.25 -0.96 6.47
N SER A 172 -51.71 -2.08 7.05
CA SER A 172 -52.91 -2.76 6.56
C SER A 172 -54.10 -1.86 6.83
N GLN A 173 -54.45 -1.01 5.87
CA GLN A 173 -55.77 -0.41 5.83
C GLN A 173 -56.76 -1.57 5.59
N LYS A 174 -57.60 -1.83 6.59
CA LYS A 174 -58.80 -2.66 6.49
C LYS A 174 -59.97 -1.75 6.16
#